data_AF-A0A1W0A950-F1
#
_entry.id   AF-A0A1W0A950-F1
#
_cell.length_a   1.000
_cell.length_b   1.000
_cell.length_c   1.000
_cell.angle_alpha   90.00
_cell.angle_beta   90.00
_cell.angle_gamma   90.00
#
_symmetry.space_group_name_H-M   'P 1'
#
loop_
_entity.id
_entity.type
_entity.pdbx_description
1 polymer ?
#
loop_
_entity_poly.entity_id
_entity_poly.type
_entity_poly.pdbx_seq_one_letter_code
_entity_poly.pdbx_strand_id
1 'polypeptide(L)'
;MTTHQRRWPGDNANGEKLPLTGLKHGTVLGSALGVEGYNCNYKNNPDADLPDYDGSNFLGGLCTGMKWQCVEYARRFWVLKKGIVLPSLSWAAHIWTKIEHVSRCDDYAIVPLQKLPNFGHEKPMVGDFLVYQSTPNQWVGHVAVVVDVLERNGKWYIRVGEQNQENNVYWPGDYADELELKTQVVDGKTTYGIVHRDPDLILDGWVRARLDQARLRAPWIRPVAHLPVTGSYDHASAVALQTFVGSYPDGSHGGMTNTDIRNVLRQYGRPDEAPKTPANEELIACLRKFLIRHWILVSPIKSSAVLDLSCDHSGRCVCRTILREPMENVGEDVSCNTTKALQTFLNNVHHPHDLRSAMAQLTSK
;
A
#
# COMPACT_ATOMS: atom_id res chain seq x y z
N MET A 1 -9.36 23.28 21.61
CA MET A 1 -8.20 23.74 20.82
C MET A 1 -7.35 22.53 20.51
N THR A 2 -7.60 21.90 19.37
CA THR A 2 -7.02 20.62 18.93
C THR A 2 -5.88 20.89 17.96
N THR A 3 -4.65 20.97 18.47
CA THR A 3 -3.46 20.86 17.61
C THR A 3 -2.99 19.42 17.66
N HIS A 4 -3.60 18.56 16.85
CA HIS A 4 -2.97 17.31 16.41
C HIS A 4 -1.79 17.69 15.52
N GLN A 5 -0.67 18.11 16.12
CA GLN A 5 0.59 18.18 15.41
C GLN A 5 0.90 16.76 14.93
N ARG A 6 0.82 16.53 13.61
CA ARG A 6 1.39 15.36 12.96
C ARG A 6 2.89 15.41 13.27
N ARG A 7 3.32 14.76 14.36
CA ARG A 7 4.74 14.59 14.65
C ARG A 7 5.30 13.63 13.63
N TRP A 8 6.20 14.12 12.80
CA TRP A 8 6.95 13.28 11.87
C TRP A 8 8.07 12.56 12.64
N PRO A 9 8.52 11.38 12.17
CA PRO A 9 9.71 10.75 12.72
C PRO A 9 10.89 11.74 12.70
N GLY A 10 11.36 12.16 13.89
CA GLY A 10 12.48 13.10 14.05
C GLY A 10 12.12 14.48 14.61
N ASP A 11 10.85 14.79 14.88
CA ASP A 11 10.47 16.03 15.57
C ASP A 11 10.90 15.97 17.06
N ASN A 12 11.60 17.01 17.54
CA ASN A 12 11.95 17.11 18.95
C ASN A 12 10.70 17.42 19.82
N ALA A 13 10.80 17.16 21.12
CA ALA A 13 9.68 17.34 22.04
C ALA A 13 9.08 18.77 22.05
N ASN A 14 9.85 19.76 21.58
CA ASN A 14 9.57 21.18 21.65
C ASN A 14 9.03 21.76 20.32
N GLY A 15 8.98 20.97 19.24
CA GLY A 15 8.49 21.41 17.93
C GLY A 15 9.44 22.35 17.16
N GLU A 16 10.68 22.50 17.60
CA GLU A 16 11.70 23.26 16.88
C GLU A 16 12.24 22.43 15.71
N LYS A 17 12.03 22.91 14.48
CA LYS A 17 12.63 22.31 13.29
C LYS A 17 14.14 22.60 13.33
N LEU A 18 14.94 21.54 13.51
CA LEU A 18 16.41 21.62 13.37
C LEU A 18 16.78 22.27 12.01
N PRO A 19 17.94 22.93 11.90
CA PRO A 19 18.37 23.51 10.64
C PRO A 19 18.34 22.45 9.52
N LEU A 20 17.70 22.81 8.41
CA LEU A 20 17.55 21.93 7.26
C LEU A 20 18.93 21.58 6.70
N THR A 21 19.30 20.30 6.73
CA THR A 21 20.55 19.80 6.17
C THR A 21 20.28 18.71 5.13
N GLY A 22 21.16 18.62 4.13
CA GLY A 22 21.08 17.63 3.05
C GLY A 22 20.28 18.08 1.83
N LEU A 23 20.16 17.18 0.85
CA LEU A 23 19.35 17.38 -0.35
C LEU A 23 17.88 17.51 0.03
N LYS A 24 17.12 18.28 -0.75
CA LYS A 24 15.68 18.48 -0.53
C LYS A 24 14.91 17.16 -0.68
N HIS A 25 13.85 16.97 0.11
CA HIS A 25 12.90 15.88 -0.11
C HIS A 25 12.37 15.91 -1.54
N GLY A 26 12.38 14.77 -2.23
CA GLY A 26 11.95 14.67 -3.62
C GLY A 26 12.98 15.09 -4.67
N THR A 27 14.21 15.46 -4.27
CA THR A 27 15.32 15.55 -5.23
C THR A 27 15.56 14.17 -5.85
N VAL A 28 15.65 14.09 -7.18
CA VAL A 28 16.06 12.86 -7.88
C VAL A 28 17.50 12.52 -7.49
N LEU A 29 17.71 11.35 -6.90
CA LEU A 29 19.03 10.85 -6.53
C LEU A 29 19.67 10.07 -7.67
N GLY A 30 18.87 9.41 -8.52
CA GLY A 30 19.34 8.62 -9.64
C GLY A 30 18.19 7.90 -10.34
N SER A 31 18.51 7.03 -11.30
CA SER A 31 17.53 6.22 -12.00
C SER A 31 18.09 4.84 -12.31
N ALA A 32 17.33 3.79 -12.03
CA ALA A 32 17.68 2.42 -12.41
C ALA A 32 16.65 1.88 -13.39
N LEU A 33 17.13 1.38 -14.52
CA LEU A 33 16.29 0.87 -15.61
C LEU A 33 15.19 1.86 -16.04
N GLY A 34 15.41 3.17 -15.90
CA GLY A 34 14.43 4.22 -16.21
C GLY A 34 13.35 4.43 -15.15
N VAL A 35 13.58 4.02 -13.89
CA VAL A 35 12.75 4.37 -12.72
C VAL A 35 13.55 5.27 -11.80
N GLU A 36 13.09 6.49 -11.56
CA GLU A 36 13.78 7.45 -10.70
C GLU A 36 13.67 7.09 -9.21
N GLY A 37 14.78 7.22 -8.49
CA GLY A 37 14.82 7.21 -7.03
C GLY A 37 14.91 8.61 -6.48
N TYR A 38 14.10 8.92 -5.47
CA TYR A 38 14.03 10.26 -4.88
C TYR A 38 14.52 10.27 -3.44
N ASN A 39 15.04 11.43 -3.04
CA ASN A 39 15.53 11.65 -1.69
C ASN A 39 14.39 11.67 -0.67
N CYS A 40 14.50 10.84 0.36
CA CYS A 40 13.48 10.67 1.40
C CYS A 40 13.86 11.39 2.70
N ASN A 41 14.30 12.64 2.61
CA ASN A 41 14.63 13.45 3.78
C ASN A 41 13.38 14.18 4.30
N TYR A 42 12.59 13.54 5.16
CA TYR A 42 11.35 14.15 5.69
C TYR A 42 11.59 15.45 6.47
N LYS A 43 12.80 15.64 7.03
CA LYS A 43 13.13 16.84 7.82
C LYS A 43 13.12 18.12 6.99
N ASN A 44 13.35 18.03 5.67
CA ASN A 44 13.37 19.16 4.76
C ASN A 44 12.32 19.05 3.64
N ASN A 45 11.18 18.41 3.96
CA ASN A 45 10.06 18.33 3.05
C ASN A 45 9.36 19.69 2.88
N PRO A 46 9.39 20.31 1.68
CA PRO A 46 8.80 21.63 1.44
C PRO A 46 7.28 21.64 1.61
N ASP A 47 6.64 20.49 1.41
CA ASP A 47 5.19 20.37 1.33
C ASP A 47 4.59 19.94 2.67
N ALA A 48 5.42 19.69 3.70
CA ALA A 48 5.00 19.12 4.98
C ALA A 48 3.93 19.94 5.71
N ASP A 49 3.93 21.26 5.51
CA ASP A 49 3.02 22.19 6.17
C ASP A 49 1.80 22.57 5.30
N LEU A 50 1.69 22.04 4.08
CA LEU A 50 0.52 22.29 3.22
C LEU A 50 -0.71 21.57 3.79
N PRO A 51 -1.89 22.23 3.87
CA PRO A 51 -3.10 21.64 4.47
C PRO A 51 -3.52 20.29 3.86
N ASP A 52 -3.36 20.18 2.54
CA ASP A 52 -3.80 19.01 1.76
C ASP A 52 -2.67 18.00 1.49
N TYR A 53 -1.49 18.18 2.09
CA TYR A 53 -0.39 17.23 1.94
C TYR A 53 -0.59 15.99 2.82
N ASP A 54 -0.68 14.83 2.19
CA ASP A 54 -0.65 13.52 2.88
C ASP A 54 0.64 12.74 2.64
N GLY A 55 1.51 13.23 1.75
CA GLY A 55 2.72 12.54 1.36
C GLY A 55 2.53 11.35 0.44
N SER A 56 1.36 11.11 -0.16
CA SER A 56 1.18 10.02 -1.13
C SER A 56 1.76 10.36 -2.50
N ASN A 57 2.32 9.34 -3.16
CA ASN A 57 2.69 9.37 -4.57
C ASN A 57 1.70 8.61 -5.44
N PHE A 58 1.47 9.10 -6.66
CA PHE A 58 0.54 8.49 -7.61
C PHE A 58 1.16 8.36 -8.99
N LEU A 59 0.90 7.23 -9.64
CA LEU A 59 1.28 6.93 -11.01
C LEU A 59 0.02 6.55 -11.80
N GLY A 60 -0.43 7.41 -12.72
CA GLY A 60 -1.65 7.14 -13.51
C GLY A 60 -2.90 6.91 -12.66
N GLY A 61 -3.00 7.58 -11.51
CA GLY A 61 -4.10 7.41 -10.54
C GLY A 61 -3.89 6.30 -9.51
N LEU A 62 -2.92 5.40 -9.71
CA LEU A 62 -2.56 4.36 -8.74
C LEU A 62 -1.64 4.92 -7.65
N CYS A 63 -2.00 4.78 -6.38
CA CYS A 63 -1.11 5.10 -5.26
C CYS A 63 0.09 4.16 -5.26
N THR A 64 1.29 4.70 -5.42
CA THR A 64 2.51 3.91 -5.35
C THR A 64 3.05 3.84 -3.93
N GLY A 65 2.66 4.72 -3.02
CA GLY A 65 3.05 4.71 -1.62
C GLY A 65 3.38 6.10 -1.10
N MET A 66 3.98 6.19 0.09
CA MET A 66 4.40 7.46 0.67
C MET A 66 5.68 7.95 -0.01
N LYS A 67 5.69 9.21 -0.48
CA LYS A 67 6.87 9.94 -0.93
C LYS A 67 7.89 10.03 0.21
N TRP A 68 9.12 9.55 0.10
CA TRP A 68 9.69 8.70 -0.95
C TRP A 68 10.27 7.43 -0.32
N GLN A 69 9.40 6.65 0.33
CA GLN A 69 9.80 5.46 1.08
C GLN A 69 10.23 4.31 0.17
N CYS A 70 10.90 3.31 0.76
CA CYS A 70 11.38 2.12 0.07
C CYS A 70 10.24 1.33 -0.61
N VAL A 71 9.11 1.13 0.08
CA VAL A 71 7.92 0.45 -0.47
C VAL A 71 7.32 1.22 -1.65
N GLU A 72 7.40 2.55 -1.65
CA GLU A 72 6.93 3.38 -2.76
C GLU A 72 7.73 3.11 -4.03
N TYR A 73 9.06 3.11 -3.92
CA TYR A 73 9.95 2.80 -5.03
C TYR A 73 9.71 1.39 -5.57
N ALA A 74 9.69 0.40 -4.68
CA ALA A 74 9.50 -1.00 -5.04
C ALA A 74 8.17 -1.21 -5.78
N ARG A 75 7.06 -0.70 -5.24
CA ARG A 75 5.73 -0.78 -5.87
C ARG A 75 5.73 -0.07 -7.23
N ARG A 76 6.26 1.16 -7.32
CA ARG A 76 6.34 1.93 -8.57
C ARG A 76 7.18 1.21 -9.63
N PHE A 77 8.29 0.61 -9.23
CA PHE A 77 9.15 -0.16 -10.12
C PHE A 77 8.40 -1.35 -10.72
N TRP A 78 7.74 -2.18 -9.91
CA TRP A 78 6.96 -3.31 -10.40
C TRP A 78 5.79 -2.88 -11.30
N VAL A 79 5.13 -1.76 -11.02
CA VAL A 79 4.08 -1.23 -11.90
C VAL A 79 4.66 -0.87 -13.26
N LEU A 80 5.77 -0.12 -13.30
CA LEU A 80 6.38 0.35 -14.54
C LEU A 80 7.09 -0.75 -15.35
N LYS A 81 7.69 -1.74 -14.68
CA LYS A 81 8.57 -2.73 -15.32
C LYS A 81 7.97 -4.12 -15.47
N LYS A 82 7.00 -4.48 -14.62
CA LYS A 82 6.37 -5.80 -14.62
C LYS A 82 4.86 -5.74 -14.83
N GLY A 83 4.24 -4.55 -14.82
CA GLY A 83 2.79 -4.41 -14.93
C GLY A 83 2.06 -5.08 -13.77
N ILE A 84 2.64 -5.12 -12.57
CA ILE A 84 2.05 -5.70 -11.36
C ILE A 84 2.10 -4.71 -10.21
N VAL A 85 1.16 -4.82 -9.28
CA VAL A 85 1.03 -3.94 -8.12
C VAL A 85 1.18 -4.72 -6.82
N LEU A 86 2.18 -4.32 -6.02
CA LEU A 86 2.33 -4.76 -4.62
C LEU A 86 1.17 -4.19 -3.79
N PRO A 87 0.46 -4.99 -2.97
CA PRO A 87 -0.64 -4.48 -2.15
C PRO A 87 -0.18 -3.46 -1.11
N SER A 88 -1.13 -2.74 -0.51
CA SER A 88 -0.87 -1.81 0.59
C SER A 88 -0.36 -2.57 1.83
N LEU A 89 0.74 -2.09 2.43
CA LEU A 89 1.35 -2.70 3.61
C LEU A 89 2.08 -1.64 4.45
N SER A 90 2.04 -1.81 5.77
CA SER A 90 2.60 -0.84 6.71
C SER A 90 4.12 -0.90 6.79
N TRP A 91 4.70 -2.11 6.81
CA TRP A 91 6.13 -2.34 7.03
C TRP A 91 6.71 -3.12 5.85
N ALA A 92 7.88 -2.72 5.35
CA ALA A 92 8.53 -3.39 4.22
C ALA A 92 8.77 -4.89 4.51
N ALA A 93 9.11 -5.25 5.75
CA ALA A 93 9.27 -6.65 6.17
C ALA A 93 7.99 -7.51 5.98
N HIS A 94 6.80 -6.91 5.91
CA HIS A 94 5.57 -7.64 5.64
C HIS A 94 5.51 -8.23 4.23
N ILE A 95 6.31 -7.72 3.28
CA ILE A 95 6.45 -8.34 1.96
C ILE A 95 6.90 -9.80 2.11
N TRP A 96 7.80 -10.08 3.06
CA TRP A 96 8.28 -11.43 3.33
C TRP A 96 7.31 -12.25 4.17
N THR A 97 6.72 -11.66 5.22
CA THR A 97 5.98 -12.43 6.23
C THR A 97 4.49 -12.56 5.96
N LYS A 98 3.89 -11.64 5.20
CA LYS A 98 2.42 -11.54 5.06
C LYS A 98 1.91 -11.57 3.62
N ILE A 99 2.74 -11.24 2.63
CA ILE A 99 2.30 -11.16 1.22
C ILE A 99 2.66 -12.44 0.47
N GLU A 100 1.65 -13.09 -0.11
CA GLU A 100 1.81 -14.32 -0.91
C GLU A 100 1.57 -14.11 -2.41
N HIS A 101 0.94 -13.00 -2.78
CA HIS A 101 0.65 -12.69 -4.18
C HIS A 101 0.54 -11.19 -4.41
N VAL A 102 0.69 -10.80 -5.67
CA VAL A 102 0.40 -9.47 -6.20
C VAL A 102 -0.61 -9.58 -7.32
N SER A 103 -1.00 -8.43 -7.88
CA SER A 103 -2.01 -8.38 -8.92
C SER A 103 -1.45 -7.74 -10.18
N ARG A 104 -1.77 -8.31 -11.34
CA ARG A 104 -1.45 -7.70 -12.63
C ARG A 104 -2.33 -6.48 -12.90
N CYS A 105 -1.77 -5.44 -13.48
CA CYS A 105 -2.44 -4.15 -13.63
C CYS A 105 -3.53 -4.16 -14.71
N ASP A 106 -3.41 -5.01 -15.73
CA ASP A 106 -4.33 -5.09 -16.86
C ASP A 106 -5.62 -5.86 -16.52
N ASP A 107 -5.47 -7.07 -15.97
CA ASP A 107 -6.55 -8.04 -15.80
C ASP A 107 -6.67 -8.58 -14.37
N TYR A 108 -5.82 -8.09 -13.46
CA TYR A 108 -5.85 -8.46 -12.04
C TYR A 108 -5.64 -9.94 -11.76
N ALA A 109 -4.99 -10.64 -12.70
CA ALA A 109 -4.51 -11.97 -12.44
C ALA A 109 -3.69 -11.98 -11.14
N ILE A 110 -3.95 -12.99 -10.31
CA ILE A 110 -3.16 -13.28 -9.13
C ILE A 110 -1.80 -13.76 -9.62
N VAL A 111 -0.77 -13.00 -9.31
CA VAL A 111 0.62 -13.35 -9.58
C VAL A 111 1.23 -13.83 -8.26
N PRO A 112 1.49 -15.13 -8.09
CA PRO A 112 2.06 -15.63 -6.85
C PRO A 112 3.49 -15.10 -6.64
N LEU A 113 3.85 -14.87 -5.38
CA LEU A 113 5.18 -14.47 -4.97
C LEU A 113 5.95 -15.69 -4.46
N GLN A 114 7.10 -15.95 -5.05
CA GLN A 114 8.03 -16.95 -4.56
C GLN A 114 9.02 -16.29 -3.59
N LYS A 115 9.08 -16.80 -2.36
CA LYS A 115 10.03 -16.37 -1.32
C LYS A 115 11.28 -17.26 -1.40
N LEU A 116 12.42 -16.64 -1.68
CA LEU A 116 13.70 -17.31 -1.89
C LEU A 116 14.65 -16.92 -0.75
N PRO A 117 14.86 -17.79 0.25
CA PRO A 117 15.61 -17.45 1.45
C PRO A 117 17.06 -17.05 1.13
N ASN A 118 17.58 -16.11 1.91
CA ASN A 118 19.00 -15.78 1.88
C ASN A 118 19.84 -17.04 2.20
N PHE A 119 21.00 -17.19 1.56
CA PHE A 119 21.82 -18.42 1.57
C PHE A 119 21.11 -19.67 1.00
N GLY A 120 20.02 -19.48 0.25
CA GLY A 120 19.35 -20.53 -0.50
C GLY A 120 20.07 -20.93 -1.79
N HIS A 121 19.44 -21.78 -2.58
CA HIS A 121 20.04 -22.36 -3.81
C HIS A 121 19.66 -21.63 -5.11
N GLU A 122 18.75 -20.68 -5.02
CA GLU A 122 18.33 -19.88 -6.17
C GLU A 122 19.19 -18.62 -6.25
N LYS A 123 19.47 -18.15 -7.46
CA LYS A 123 20.20 -16.89 -7.64
C LYS A 123 19.20 -15.73 -7.75
N PRO A 124 19.46 -14.55 -7.16
CA PRO A 124 18.64 -13.37 -7.41
C PRO A 124 18.65 -12.99 -8.90
N MET A 125 17.56 -12.38 -9.37
CA MET A 125 17.40 -11.92 -10.75
C MET A 125 16.88 -10.49 -10.80
N VAL A 126 17.09 -9.81 -11.93
CA VAL A 126 16.56 -8.47 -12.17
C VAL A 126 15.05 -8.40 -11.93
N GLY A 127 14.66 -7.42 -11.12
CA GLY A 127 13.30 -7.16 -10.68
C GLY A 127 12.82 -8.02 -9.51
N ASP A 128 13.66 -8.87 -8.91
CA ASP A 128 13.38 -9.43 -7.58
C ASP A 128 13.45 -8.33 -6.53
N PHE A 129 12.67 -8.47 -5.45
CA PHE A 129 12.80 -7.61 -4.27
C PHE A 129 13.72 -8.25 -3.26
N LEU A 130 14.76 -7.54 -2.82
CA LEU A 130 15.49 -7.88 -1.60
C LEU A 130 14.67 -7.36 -0.41
N VAL A 131 14.28 -8.24 0.52
CA VAL A 131 13.44 -7.87 1.68
C VAL A 131 14.22 -8.08 2.97
N TYR A 132 14.32 -7.02 3.77
CA TYR A 132 15.04 -6.99 5.03
C TYR A 132 14.08 -7.07 6.21
N GLN A 133 14.54 -7.75 7.26
CA GLN A 133 13.81 -8.02 8.49
C GLN A 133 13.48 -6.75 9.26
N SER A 134 12.42 -6.83 10.06
CA SER A 134 12.19 -5.89 11.14
C SER A 134 13.18 -6.18 12.28
N THR A 135 14.09 -5.26 12.54
CA THR A 135 15.06 -5.32 13.66
C THR A 135 14.78 -4.17 14.65
N PRO A 136 15.32 -4.18 15.88
CA PRO A 136 15.13 -3.06 16.82
C PRO A 136 15.60 -1.71 16.26
N ASN A 137 16.62 -1.70 15.40
CA ASN A 137 17.17 -0.50 14.77
C ASN A 137 16.53 -0.20 13.40
N GLN A 138 15.95 -1.22 12.75
CA GLN A 138 15.18 -1.12 11.50
C GLN A 138 13.79 -1.75 11.65
N TRP A 139 12.98 -1.17 12.54
CA TRP A 139 11.68 -1.69 12.99
C TRP A 139 10.63 -1.92 11.89
N VAL A 140 10.70 -1.21 10.76
CA VAL A 140 9.78 -1.43 9.62
C VAL A 140 10.38 -2.38 8.56
N GLY A 141 11.61 -2.83 8.76
CA GLY A 141 12.42 -3.49 7.75
C GLY A 141 12.77 -2.59 6.58
N HIS A 142 13.14 -3.19 5.46
CA HIS A 142 13.49 -2.46 4.25
C HIS A 142 13.21 -3.29 3.00
N VAL A 143 13.12 -2.63 1.84
CA VAL A 143 12.99 -3.30 0.55
C VAL A 143 13.81 -2.57 -0.53
N ALA A 144 14.56 -3.35 -1.29
CA ALA A 144 15.32 -2.89 -2.45
C ALA A 144 14.94 -3.72 -3.68
N VAL A 145 15.10 -3.16 -4.87
CA VAL A 145 14.84 -3.88 -6.12
C VAL A 145 16.15 -4.24 -6.78
N VAL A 146 16.34 -5.52 -7.15
CA VAL A 146 17.48 -5.94 -7.95
C VAL A 146 17.36 -5.34 -9.36
N VAL A 147 18.36 -4.59 -9.80
CA VAL A 147 18.36 -3.92 -11.10
C VAL A 147 19.44 -4.45 -12.04
N ASP A 148 20.49 -5.08 -11.50
CA ASP A 148 21.50 -5.79 -12.28
C ASP A 148 22.12 -6.94 -11.47
N VAL A 149 22.63 -7.95 -12.17
CA VAL A 149 23.31 -9.12 -11.61
C VAL A 149 24.55 -9.42 -12.47
N LEU A 150 25.73 -9.12 -11.94
CA LEU A 150 26.96 -9.10 -12.72
C LEU A 150 28.08 -9.91 -12.06
N GLU A 151 29.00 -10.40 -12.88
CA GLU A 151 30.22 -11.07 -12.44
C GLU A 151 31.42 -10.15 -12.67
N ARG A 152 32.27 -10.01 -11.65
CA ARG A 152 33.51 -9.24 -11.71
C ARG A 152 34.60 -10.02 -10.98
N ASN A 153 35.68 -10.38 -11.70
CA ASN A 153 36.84 -11.08 -11.15
C ASN A 153 36.49 -12.39 -10.41
N GLY A 154 35.57 -13.20 -10.97
CA GLY A 154 35.13 -14.47 -10.37
C GLY A 154 34.24 -14.32 -9.14
N LYS A 155 33.74 -13.11 -8.87
CA LYS A 155 32.77 -12.82 -7.81
C LYS A 155 31.48 -12.27 -8.41
N TRP A 156 30.37 -12.58 -7.76
CA TRP A 156 29.05 -12.08 -8.15
C TRP A 156 28.68 -10.85 -7.34
N TYR A 157 28.03 -9.90 -8.01
CA TYR A 157 27.51 -8.68 -7.42
C TYR A 157 26.07 -8.47 -7.88
N ILE A 158 25.27 -7.91 -6.97
CA ILE A 158 23.91 -7.47 -7.25
C ILE A 158 23.90 -5.96 -7.14
N ARG A 159 23.32 -5.27 -8.12
CA ARG A 159 23.01 -3.85 -8.00
C ARG A 159 21.54 -3.69 -7.68
N VAL A 160 21.24 -2.74 -6.80
CA VAL A 160 19.87 -2.46 -6.36
C VAL A 160 19.47 -1.02 -6.63
N GLY A 161 18.20 -0.80 -6.95
CA GLY A 161 17.54 0.49 -6.87
C GLY A 161 16.63 0.52 -5.64
N GLU A 162 16.72 1.58 -4.85
CA GLU A 162 15.96 1.72 -3.60
C GLU A 162 15.84 3.18 -3.16
N GLN A 163 14.91 3.46 -2.24
CA GLN A 163 14.80 4.78 -1.60
C GLN A 163 14.82 4.62 -0.09
N ASN A 164 15.09 5.72 0.62
CA ASN A 164 15.00 5.77 2.08
C ASN A 164 15.96 4.80 2.79
N GLN A 165 17.16 4.61 2.21
CA GLN A 165 18.30 4.01 2.89
C GLN A 165 19.44 5.02 2.93
N GLU A 166 20.14 5.23 1.81
CA GLU A 166 21.14 6.31 1.69
C GLU A 166 20.48 7.59 1.16
N ASN A 167 20.02 8.44 2.08
CA ASN A 167 19.49 9.76 1.76
C ASN A 167 20.62 10.79 1.60
N ASN A 168 20.36 11.86 0.85
CA ASN A 168 21.27 12.99 0.59
C ASN A 168 22.54 12.65 -0.22
N VAL A 169 22.54 11.51 -0.90
CA VAL A 169 23.64 11.05 -1.76
C VAL A 169 23.08 10.71 -3.14
N TYR A 170 23.67 11.27 -4.19
CA TYR A 170 23.34 10.88 -5.56
C TYR A 170 23.83 9.47 -5.83
N TRP A 171 23.04 8.70 -6.57
CA TRP A 171 23.39 7.35 -6.95
C TRP A 171 24.68 7.36 -7.79
N PRO A 172 25.58 6.39 -7.57
CA PRO A 172 26.86 6.31 -8.28
C PRO A 172 26.69 6.01 -9.79
N GLY A 173 25.52 5.55 -10.21
CA GLY A 173 25.20 5.23 -11.59
C GLY A 173 23.73 4.88 -11.75
N ASP A 174 23.43 3.84 -12.53
CA ASP A 174 22.08 3.32 -12.75
C ASP A 174 21.59 2.39 -11.62
N TYR A 175 22.12 2.58 -10.42
CA TYR A 175 21.83 1.81 -9.21
C TYR A 175 22.13 2.65 -7.96
N ALA A 176 21.39 2.38 -6.88
CA ALA A 176 21.58 3.01 -5.57
C ALA A 176 22.75 2.37 -4.80
N ASP A 177 22.83 1.04 -4.81
CA ASP A 177 23.87 0.29 -4.10
C ASP A 177 24.33 -0.98 -4.86
N GLU A 178 25.57 -1.41 -4.62
CA GLU A 178 26.17 -2.65 -5.13
C GLU A 178 26.53 -3.57 -3.95
N LEU A 179 25.99 -4.78 -3.94
CA LEU A 179 26.12 -5.77 -2.87
C LEU A 179 26.87 -7.01 -3.40
N GLU A 180 27.85 -7.52 -2.64
CA GLU A 180 28.50 -8.79 -2.98
C GLU A 180 27.54 -9.97 -2.77
N LEU A 181 27.35 -10.78 -3.81
CA LEU A 181 26.63 -12.05 -3.73
C LEU A 181 27.63 -13.16 -3.41
N LYS A 182 27.64 -13.56 -2.14
CA LYS A 182 28.47 -14.67 -1.67
C LYS A 182 27.95 -15.97 -2.24
N THR A 183 28.85 -16.72 -2.86
CA THR A 183 28.57 -18.06 -3.38
C THR A 183 29.39 -19.10 -2.65
N GLN A 184 28.78 -20.19 -2.20
CA GLN A 184 29.48 -21.35 -1.64
C GLN A 184 28.92 -22.63 -2.26
N VAL A 185 29.73 -23.68 -2.38
CA VAL A 185 29.26 -25.00 -2.82
C VAL A 185 29.13 -25.88 -1.57
N VAL A 186 27.90 -26.29 -1.26
CA VAL A 186 27.57 -27.18 -0.14
C VAL A 186 26.81 -28.37 -0.72
N ASP A 187 27.29 -29.58 -0.48
CA ASP A 187 26.69 -30.83 -0.99
C ASP A 187 26.44 -30.83 -2.51
N GLY A 188 27.39 -30.27 -3.27
CA GLY A 188 27.31 -30.18 -4.74
C GLY A 188 26.29 -29.15 -5.26
N LYS A 189 25.66 -28.37 -4.37
CA LYS A 189 24.75 -27.28 -4.72
C LYS A 189 25.38 -25.93 -4.38
N THR A 190 25.26 -24.97 -5.29
CA THR A 190 25.64 -23.59 -5.00
C THR A 190 24.60 -22.95 -4.08
N THR A 191 25.06 -22.27 -3.03
CA THR A 191 24.27 -21.36 -2.21
C THR A 191 24.59 -19.92 -2.59
N TYR A 192 23.60 -19.06 -2.52
CA TYR A 192 23.70 -17.64 -2.84
C TYR A 192 23.24 -16.84 -1.64
N GLY A 193 24.09 -15.95 -1.12
CA GLY A 193 23.74 -15.14 0.03
C GLY A 193 24.30 -13.74 -0.02
N ILE A 194 23.60 -12.81 0.62
CA ILE A 194 24.02 -11.41 0.77
C ILE A 194 24.14 -11.15 2.26
N VAL A 195 25.25 -10.52 2.65
CA VAL A 195 25.42 -9.92 3.97
C VAL A 195 25.59 -8.44 3.74
N HIS A 196 24.66 -7.64 4.22
CA HIS A 196 24.69 -6.21 4.03
C HIS A 196 25.81 -5.58 4.87
N ARG A 197 26.40 -4.47 4.38
CA ARG A 197 27.46 -3.75 5.10
C ARG A 197 26.94 -3.01 6.34
N ASP A 198 25.71 -2.52 6.26
CA ASP A 198 24.96 -2.01 7.40
C ASP A 198 24.45 -3.19 8.23
N PRO A 199 24.89 -3.34 9.50
CA PRO A 199 24.50 -4.46 10.36
C PRO A 199 23.03 -4.44 10.76
N ASP A 200 22.34 -3.29 10.64
CA ASP A 200 20.92 -3.19 10.96
C ASP A 200 20.02 -3.73 9.83
N LEU A 201 20.59 -3.88 8.63
CA LEU A 201 19.93 -4.48 7.46
C LEU A 201 20.19 -5.99 7.37
N ILE A 202 19.37 -6.76 8.09
CA ILE A 202 19.37 -8.22 8.05
C ILE A 202 18.44 -8.71 6.94
N LEU A 203 18.98 -9.37 5.91
CA LEU A 203 18.23 -9.82 4.75
C LEU A 203 17.53 -11.18 5.01
N ASP A 204 16.21 -11.23 4.87
CA ASP A 204 15.44 -12.49 4.88
C ASP A 204 15.68 -13.31 3.61
N GLY A 205 15.73 -12.64 2.46
CA GLY A 205 15.92 -13.23 1.15
C GLY A 205 15.41 -12.31 0.06
N TRP A 206 15.06 -12.90 -1.08
CA TRP A 206 14.45 -12.17 -2.19
C TRP A 206 13.10 -12.75 -2.61
N VAL A 207 12.23 -11.86 -3.06
CA VAL A 207 10.86 -12.16 -3.47
C VAL A 207 10.75 -12.00 -4.99
N ARG A 208 10.34 -13.08 -5.64
CA ARG A 208 10.17 -13.16 -7.10
C ARG A 208 8.71 -13.28 -7.47
N ALA A 209 8.22 -12.34 -8.26
CA ALA A 209 6.89 -12.43 -8.86
C ALA A 209 6.87 -13.46 -9.99
N ARG A 210 6.03 -14.50 -9.87
CA ARG A 210 5.88 -15.58 -10.85
C ARG A 210 4.81 -15.24 -11.88
N LEU A 211 5.15 -14.32 -12.78
CA LEU A 211 4.27 -13.90 -13.88
C LEU A 211 3.85 -15.07 -14.79
N ASP A 212 4.73 -16.07 -14.93
CA ASP A 212 4.48 -17.33 -15.62
C ASP A 212 3.36 -18.18 -14.98
N GLN A 213 3.07 -17.91 -13.70
CA GLN A 213 2.04 -18.60 -12.93
C GLN A 213 0.84 -17.69 -12.63
N ALA A 214 0.71 -16.57 -13.35
CA ALA A 214 -0.41 -15.66 -13.20
C ALA A 214 -1.73 -16.38 -13.50
N ARG A 215 -2.67 -16.32 -12.56
CA ARG A 215 -3.99 -16.94 -12.71
C ARG A 215 -5.06 -15.87 -12.67
N LEU A 216 -5.90 -15.83 -13.70
CA LEU A 216 -7.13 -15.04 -13.64
C LEU A 216 -7.92 -15.45 -12.40
N ARG A 217 -8.44 -14.46 -11.67
CA ARG A 217 -9.34 -14.74 -10.56
C ARG A 217 -10.61 -15.39 -11.10
N ALA A 218 -11.19 -16.30 -10.32
CA ALA A 218 -12.54 -16.77 -10.58
C ALA A 218 -13.48 -15.56 -10.64
N PRO A 219 -14.59 -15.65 -11.41
CA PRO A 219 -15.62 -14.62 -11.40
C PRO A 219 -15.98 -14.26 -9.96
N TRP A 220 -16.12 -12.98 -9.65
CA TRP A 220 -16.57 -12.55 -8.33
C TRP A 220 -17.88 -13.26 -7.98
N ILE A 221 -17.87 -13.93 -6.83
CA ILE A 221 -19.05 -14.50 -6.19
C ILE A 221 -19.29 -13.66 -4.95
N ARG A 222 -20.54 -13.24 -4.75
CA ARG A 222 -20.93 -12.45 -3.58
C ARG A 222 -20.47 -13.19 -2.31
N PRO A 223 -19.63 -12.56 -1.47
CA PRO A 223 -19.23 -13.15 -0.20
C PRO A 223 -20.42 -13.32 0.75
N VAL A 224 -20.28 -14.25 1.69
CA VAL A 224 -21.24 -14.36 2.80
C VAL A 224 -21.06 -13.12 3.68
N ALA A 225 -22.14 -12.43 4.03
CA ALA A 225 -22.04 -11.22 4.85
C ALA A 225 -21.41 -11.54 6.21
N HIS A 226 -20.31 -10.87 6.54
CA HIS A 226 -19.59 -11.07 7.81
C HIS A 226 -20.07 -10.12 8.92
N LEU A 227 -20.79 -9.05 8.57
CA LEU A 227 -21.34 -8.07 9.50
C LEU A 227 -22.86 -7.90 9.29
N PRO A 228 -23.67 -7.76 10.36
CA PRO A 228 -25.10 -7.49 10.24
C PRO A 228 -25.36 -6.14 9.54
N VAL A 229 -26.29 -6.13 8.58
CA VAL A 229 -26.69 -4.91 7.84
C VAL A 229 -27.87 -4.24 8.56
N THR A 230 -27.66 -3.81 9.81
CA THR A 230 -28.72 -3.27 10.69
C THR A 230 -28.82 -1.74 10.66
N GLY A 231 -27.77 -1.04 10.24
CA GLY A 231 -27.75 0.43 10.18
C GLY A 231 -27.48 1.12 11.52
N SER A 232 -27.68 0.42 12.64
CA SER A 232 -27.22 0.79 13.99
C SER A 232 -26.06 -0.09 14.42
N TYR A 233 -25.08 0.50 15.13
CA TYR A 233 -23.94 -0.21 15.68
C TYR A 233 -23.76 0.10 17.16
N ASP A 234 -23.37 -0.93 17.91
CA ASP A 234 -22.66 -0.75 19.17
C ASP A 234 -21.22 -0.23 18.93
N HIS A 235 -20.59 0.27 19.99
CA HIS A 235 -19.24 0.83 19.92
C HIS A 235 -18.20 -0.19 19.40
N ALA A 236 -18.30 -1.47 19.77
CA ALA A 236 -17.35 -2.49 19.34
C ALA A 236 -17.48 -2.81 17.84
N SER A 237 -18.71 -2.91 17.33
CA SER A 237 -18.98 -3.07 15.90
C SER A 237 -18.46 -1.89 15.06
N ALA A 238 -18.59 -0.67 15.57
CA ALA A 238 -18.08 0.52 14.89
C ALA A 238 -16.53 0.61 14.96
N VAL A 239 -15.90 0.15 16.06
CA VAL A 239 -14.43 0.01 16.15
C VAL A 239 -13.97 -1.07 15.18
N ALA A 240 -14.70 -2.19 15.04
CA ALA A 240 -14.39 -3.26 14.11
C ALA A 240 -14.52 -2.81 12.63
N LEU A 241 -15.48 -1.94 12.33
CA LEU A 241 -15.63 -1.38 10.99
C LEU A 241 -14.57 -0.31 10.67
N GLN A 242 -14.28 0.58 11.63
CA GLN A 242 -13.09 1.44 11.57
C GLN A 242 -11.84 0.62 11.43
N THR A 243 -11.87 -0.56 12.05
CA THR A 243 -10.82 -1.52 11.94
C THR A 243 -10.67 -1.93 10.46
N PHE A 244 -11.73 -2.49 9.91
CA PHE A 244 -11.76 -2.98 8.54
C PHE A 244 -11.42 -1.95 7.45
N VAL A 245 -11.95 -0.72 7.54
CA VAL A 245 -11.74 0.35 6.54
C VAL A 245 -10.35 1.02 6.66
N GLY A 246 -9.65 0.79 7.77
CA GLY A 246 -8.43 1.52 8.16
C GLY A 246 -7.15 0.71 8.43
N SER A 247 -7.12 -0.60 8.22
CA SER A 247 -6.15 -1.52 8.89
C SER A 247 -4.64 -1.21 8.87
N TYR A 248 -3.81 -1.24 9.97
CA TYR A 248 -3.85 -1.05 11.47
C TYR A 248 -2.43 -0.63 12.00
N PRO A 249 -2.24 -0.15 13.26
CA PRO A 249 -0.92 -0.01 13.92
C PRO A 249 -0.10 -1.31 14.10
N ASP A 250 -0.70 -2.50 14.01
CA ASP A 250 0.05 -3.78 14.00
C ASP A 250 -0.38 -4.76 12.86
N GLY A 251 -1.56 -4.58 12.26
CA GLY A 251 -1.82 -4.77 10.83
C GLY A 251 -1.41 -6.11 10.19
N SER A 252 -1.85 -7.26 10.69
CA SER A 252 -1.93 -8.47 9.84
C SER A 252 -3.22 -8.47 9.01
N HIS A 253 -3.10 -8.79 7.72
CA HIS A 253 -3.99 -8.35 6.63
C HIS A 253 -5.36 -9.05 6.54
N GLY A 254 -6.32 -8.32 5.93
CA GLY A 254 -7.56 -8.86 5.36
C GLY A 254 -8.58 -7.86 4.79
N GLY A 255 -8.47 -6.54 5.01
CA GLY A 255 -9.52 -5.56 4.64
C GLY A 255 -9.09 -4.48 3.64
N MET A 256 -10.08 -3.81 3.01
CA MET A 256 -9.90 -2.65 2.13
C MET A 256 -9.49 -1.40 2.92
N THR A 257 -8.28 -0.87 2.71
CA THR A 257 -7.87 0.41 3.31
C THR A 257 -8.50 1.61 2.59
N ASN A 258 -8.52 2.79 3.22
CA ASN A 258 -8.87 4.04 2.53
C ASN A 258 -8.04 4.28 1.25
N THR A 259 -6.77 3.89 1.24
CA THR A 259 -5.91 3.96 0.05
C THR A 259 -6.38 3.02 -1.04
N ASP A 260 -6.77 1.80 -0.65
CA ASP A 260 -7.31 0.82 -1.56
C ASP A 260 -8.66 1.26 -2.16
N ILE A 261 -9.54 1.86 -1.34
CA ILE A 261 -10.79 2.48 -1.81
C ILE A 261 -10.49 3.61 -2.80
N ARG A 262 -9.54 4.51 -2.51
CA ARG A 262 -9.14 5.57 -3.45
C ARG A 262 -8.63 5.02 -4.77
N ASN A 263 -7.74 4.02 -4.73
CA ASN A 263 -7.17 3.39 -5.92
C ASN A 263 -8.27 2.81 -6.81
N VAL A 264 -9.22 2.11 -6.18
CA VAL A 264 -10.39 1.57 -6.86
C VAL A 264 -11.22 2.70 -7.49
N LEU A 265 -11.59 3.72 -6.72
CA LEU A 265 -12.44 4.80 -7.23
C LEU A 265 -11.77 5.59 -8.36
N ARG A 266 -10.46 5.81 -8.29
CA ARG A 266 -9.71 6.47 -9.38
C ARG A 266 -9.63 5.64 -10.65
N GLN A 267 -9.61 4.33 -10.49
CA GLN A 267 -9.47 3.41 -11.61
C GLN A 267 -10.82 3.05 -12.26
N TYR A 268 -11.90 3.01 -11.49
CA TYR A 268 -13.23 2.52 -11.92
C TYR A 268 -14.34 3.56 -11.86
N GLY A 269 -14.12 4.59 -11.04
CA GLY A 269 -15.02 5.72 -10.97
C GLY A 269 -14.90 6.57 -12.21
N ARG A 270 -15.98 7.31 -12.50
CA ARG A 270 -15.92 8.46 -13.40
C ARG A 270 -14.99 9.52 -12.83
N PRO A 271 -14.54 10.50 -13.64
CA PRO A 271 -13.66 11.57 -13.16
C PRO A 271 -14.17 12.34 -11.92
N ASP A 272 -15.48 12.35 -11.68
CA ASP A 272 -16.12 12.99 -10.54
C ASP A 272 -16.43 12.04 -9.37
N GLU A 273 -16.18 10.74 -9.55
CA GLU A 273 -16.21 9.65 -8.56
C GLU A 273 -14.78 9.25 -8.14
N ALA A 274 -13.76 9.87 -8.71
CA ALA A 274 -12.35 9.61 -8.48
C ALA A 274 -11.76 10.68 -7.55
N PRO A 275 -11.47 10.38 -6.26
CA PRO A 275 -10.87 11.34 -5.34
C PRO A 275 -9.54 11.80 -5.93
N LYS A 276 -9.21 13.09 -5.94
CA LYS A 276 -7.92 13.59 -6.48
C LYS A 276 -6.93 13.88 -5.37
N THR A 277 -7.44 14.25 -4.22
CA THR A 277 -6.70 14.56 -3.01
C THR A 277 -6.73 13.37 -2.05
N PRO A 278 -5.93 13.43 -0.99
CA PRO A 278 -6.02 12.47 0.10
C PRO A 278 -7.05 12.82 1.15
N ALA A 279 -7.80 13.91 0.99
CA ALA A 279 -8.86 14.29 1.92
C ALA A 279 -9.88 13.16 2.06
N ASN A 280 -10.25 12.86 3.31
CA ASN A 280 -11.21 11.80 3.60
C ASN A 280 -12.64 12.27 3.25
N GLU A 281 -12.91 13.57 3.31
CA GLU A 281 -14.15 14.19 2.88
C GLU A 281 -14.40 13.98 1.37
N GLU A 282 -13.36 14.19 0.55
CA GLU A 282 -13.43 13.96 -0.89
C GLU A 282 -13.61 12.46 -1.19
N LEU A 283 -12.90 11.58 -0.47
CA LEU A 283 -13.08 10.14 -0.56
C LEU A 283 -14.54 9.74 -0.31
N ILE A 284 -15.16 10.26 0.75
CA ILE A 284 -16.57 9.99 1.07
C ILE A 284 -17.49 10.50 -0.04
N ALA A 285 -17.29 11.73 -0.51
CA ALA A 285 -18.13 12.31 -1.57
C ALA A 285 -18.06 11.51 -2.88
N CYS A 286 -16.85 11.13 -3.28
CA CYS A 286 -16.59 10.30 -4.46
C CYS A 286 -17.19 8.89 -4.32
N LEU A 287 -16.99 8.26 -3.15
CA LEU A 287 -17.54 6.95 -2.86
C LEU A 287 -19.06 6.95 -2.90
N ARG A 288 -19.73 7.99 -2.38
CA ARG A 288 -21.19 8.12 -2.45
C ARG A 288 -21.68 8.13 -3.90
N LYS A 289 -21.07 8.95 -4.75
CA LYS A 289 -21.43 9.01 -6.19
C LYS A 289 -21.24 7.66 -6.87
N PHE A 290 -20.12 7.00 -6.59
CA PHE A 290 -19.82 5.67 -7.11
C PHE A 290 -20.88 4.64 -6.69
N LEU A 291 -21.24 4.59 -5.40
CA LEU A 291 -22.23 3.65 -4.87
C LEU A 291 -23.65 3.91 -5.41
N ILE A 292 -24.04 5.17 -5.64
CA ILE A 292 -25.32 5.52 -6.28
C ILE A 292 -25.39 4.95 -7.70
N ARG A 293 -24.31 5.10 -8.49
CA ARG A 293 -24.24 4.55 -9.84
C ARG A 293 -24.21 3.01 -9.83
N HIS A 294 -23.53 2.43 -8.85
CA HIS A 294 -23.34 0.99 -8.73
C HIS A 294 -24.20 0.37 -7.63
N TRP A 295 -25.49 0.71 -7.60
CA TRP A 295 -26.42 0.27 -6.58
C TRP A 295 -26.49 -1.27 -6.43
N ILE A 296 -26.15 -2.03 -7.47
CA ILE A 296 -26.10 -3.50 -7.45
C ILE A 296 -25.03 -4.01 -6.47
N LEU A 297 -23.92 -3.29 -6.28
CA LEU A 297 -22.89 -3.60 -5.29
C LEU A 297 -23.40 -3.45 -3.85
N VAL A 298 -24.48 -2.70 -3.66
CA VAL A 298 -25.13 -2.44 -2.35
C VAL A 298 -26.49 -3.12 -2.23
N SER A 299 -26.83 -4.08 -3.11
CA SER A 299 -28.18 -4.63 -3.21
C SER A 299 -28.37 -5.97 -2.48
N PRO A 300 -28.66 -5.91 -1.18
CA PRO A 300 -29.76 -6.61 -0.54
C PRO A 300 -30.99 -5.69 -0.47
N ILE A 301 -30.84 -4.41 -0.80
CA ILE A 301 -31.90 -3.41 -0.79
C ILE A 301 -32.84 -3.69 -1.98
N LYS A 302 -33.99 -4.33 -1.71
CA LYS A 302 -35.10 -4.52 -2.66
C LYS A 302 -35.79 -3.21 -3.10
N SER A 303 -35.27 -2.05 -2.72
CA SER A 303 -35.91 -0.77 -3.00
C SER A 303 -35.30 -0.14 -4.24
N SER A 304 -36.13 0.08 -5.27
CA SER A 304 -35.81 0.88 -6.46
C SER A 304 -35.77 2.39 -6.15
N ALA A 305 -35.85 2.79 -4.88
CA ALA A 305 -35.71 4.19 -4.50
C ALA A 305 -34.24 4.60 -4.61
N VAL A 306 -34.01 5.80 -5.17
CA VAL A 306 -32.72 6.48 -5.19
C VAL A 306 -32.07 6.33 -3.81
N LEU A 307 -30.86 5.76 -3.76
CA LEU A 307 -30.07 5.67 -2.53
C LEU A 307 -29.78 7.09 -2.04
N ASP A 308 -30.58 7.60 -1.11
CA ASP A 308 -30.26 8.81 -0.38
C ASP A 308 -29.14 8.52 0.63
N LEU A 309 -27.91 8.84 0.24
CA LEU A 309 -26.70 8.70 1.04
C LEU A 309 -26.40 9.99 1.83
N SER A 310 -27.42 10.61 2.39
CA SER A 310 -27.27 11.61 3.45
C SER A 310 -26.63 10.97 4.70
N CYS A 311 -25.78 11.72 5.41
CA CYS A 311 -25.26 11.33 6.74
C CYS A 311 -25.31 12.57 7.63
N ASP A 312 -26.11 12.50 8.68
CA ASP A 312 -26.34 13.61 9.62
C ASP A 312 -25.20 13.76 10.65
N HIS A 313 -24.03 13.16 10.40
CA HIS A 313 -22.84 13.18 11.27
C HIS A 313 -23.08 12.76 12.73
N SER A 314 -24.16 12.02 13.00
CA SER A 314 -24.43 11.44 14.32
C SER A 314 -23.29 10.51 14.77
N GLY A 315 -23.11 10.37 16.09
CA GLY A 315 -21.88 9.91 16.76
C GLY A 315 -21.31 8.54 16.37
N ARG A 316 -21.99 7.78 15.49
CA ARG A 316 -21.57 6.44 15.02
C ARG A 316 -21.65 6.28 13.48
N CYS A 317 -21.73 7.36 12.70
CA CYS A 317 -21.75 7.30 11.22
C CYS A 317 -20.38 6.84 10.67
N VAL A 318 -20.37 5.97 9.65
CA VAL A 318 -19.13 5.50 8.99
C VAL A 318 -18.34 6.62 8.30
N CYS A 319 -18.95 7.79 8.10
CA CYS A 319 -18.23 8.99 7.68
C CYS A 319 -17.19 9.37 8.75
N ARG A 320 -17.55 9.32 10.05
CA ARG A 320 -16.61 9.51 11.16
C ARG A 320 -15.50 8.46 11.15
N THR A 321 -15.84 7.22 10.80
CA THR A 321 -14.89 6.12 10.65
C THR A 321 -13.84 6.40 9.56
N ILE A 322 -14.28 6.77 8.34
CA ILE A 322 -13.36 7.13 7.24
C ILE A 322 -12.55 8.38 7.61
N LEU A 323 -13.17 9.35 8.27
CA LEU A 323 -12.54 10.57 8.78
C LEU A 323 -11.59 10.34 9.98
N ARG A 324 -11.60 9.14 10.58
CA ARG A 324 -10.85 8.76 11.79
C ARG A 324 -11.18 9.62 13.02
N GLU A 325 -12.42 10.07 13.13
CA GLU A 325 -12.87 10.83 14.29
C GLU A 325 -13.05 9.90 15.50
N PRO A 326 -12.89 10.42 16.74
CA PRO A 326 -13.21 9.67 17.95
C PRO A 326 -14.68 9.25 17.96
N MET A 327 -14.92 8.00 18.31
CA MET A 327 -16.28 7.50 18.48
C MET A 327 -16.76 7.78 19.89
N GLU A 328 -17.94 8.37 20.00
CA GLU A 328 -18.54 8.69 21.29
C GLU A 328 -19.44 7.54 21.75
N ASN A 329 -19.44 7.24 23.05
CA ASN A 329 -20.39 6.33 23.68
C ASN A 329 -21.77 7.00 23.82
N VAL A 330 -22.40 7.34 22.70
CA VAL A 330 -23.73 7.96 22.71
C VAL A 330 -24.78 6.87 22.86
N GLY A 331 -25.69 6.98 23.84
CA GLY A 331 -26.62 5.92 24.27
C GLY A 331 -27.75 5.52 23.31
N GLU A 332 -27.69 5.83 22.01
CA GLU A 332 -28.76 5.49 21.06
C GLU A 332 -28.24 4.92 19.73
N ASP A 333 -28.99 3.94 19.21
CA ASP A 333 -28.81 3.29 17.93
C ASP A 333 -29.16 4.24 16.78
N VAL A 334 -28.20 5.04 16.33
CA VAL A 334 -28.44 5.94 15.20
C VAL A 334 -28.31 5.20 13.88
N SER A 335 -29.42 5.09 13.15
CA SER A 335 -29.48 4.52 11.80
C SER A 335 -28.93 5.51 10.77
N CYS A 336 -27.92 5.11 9.99
CA CYS A 336 -27.40 5.92 8.89
C CYS A 336 -27.44 5.15 7.56
N ASN A 337 -28.12 5.71 6.55
CA ASN A 337 -28.25 5.11 5.22
C ASN A 337 -26.88 4.96 4.52
N THR A 338 -25.99 5.95 4.68
CA THR A 338 -24.61 5.89 4.16
C THR A 338 -23.84 4.73 4.79
N THR A 339 -23.99 4.55 6.10
CA THR A 339 -23.38 3.45 6.84
C THR A 339 -23.89 2.09 6.35
N LYS A 340 -25.21 1.95 6.17
CA LYS A 340 -25.83 0.71 5.67
C LYS A 340 -25.36 0.35 4.27
N ALA A 341 -25.32 1.33 3.36
CA ALA A 341 -24.84 1.13 2.00
C ALA A 341 -23.37 0.75 1.96
N LEU A 342 -22.52 1.43 2.75
CA LEU A 342 -21.09 1.13 2.79
C LEU A 342 -20.79 -0.22 3.44
N GLN A 343 -21.47 -0.58 4.53
CA GLN A 343 -21.35 -1.91 5.12
C GLN A 343 -21.70 -3.01 4.14
N THR A 344 -22.78 -2.77 3.38
CA THR A 344 -23.20 -3.70 2.36
C THR A 344 -22.17 -3.81 1.25
N PHE A 345 -21.62 -2.68 0.79
CA PHE A 345 -20.52 -2.65 -0.15
C PHE A 345 -19.30 -3.44 0.36
N LEU A 346 -18.86 -3.21 1.60
CA LEU A 346 -17.70 -3.88 2.22
C LEU A 346 -17.96 -5.36 2.51
N ASN A 347 -19.19 -5.75 2.86
CA ASN A 347 -19.58 -7.15 2.99
C ASN A 347 -19.64 -7.86 1.62
N ASN A 348 -19.92 -7.10 0.55
CA ASN A 348 -19.94 -7.63 -0.82
C ASN A 348 -18.56 -7.59 -1.48
N VAL A 349 -17.64 -6.79 -0.96
CA VAL A 349 -16.32 -6.52 -1.51
C VAL A 349 -15.29 -6.61 -0.39
N HIS A 350 -14.62 -7.76 -0.25
CA HIS A 350 -13.56 -7.94 0.75
C HIS A 350 -12.25 -7.32 0.31
N HIS A 351 -11.97 -7.40 -0.99
CA HIS A 351 -10.73 -6.92 -1.56
C HIS A 351 -11.01 -5.96 -2.72
N PRO A 352 -10.12 -4.99 -3.00
CA PRO A 352 -10.19 -4.19 -4.22
C PRO A 352 -10.34 -4.98 -5.52
N HIS A 353 -10.00 -6.27 -5.54
CA HIS A 353 -10.17 -7.12 -6.73
C HIS A 353 -11.60 -7.64 -6.89
N ASP A 354 -12.31 -7.87 -5.79
CA ASP A 354 -13.69 -8.37 -5.78
C ASP A 354 -14.61 -7.36 -6.47
N LEU A 355 -14.42 -6.08 -6.17
CA LEU A 355 -15.14 -5.01 -6.83
C LEU A 355 -14.88 -4.96 -8.33
N ARG A 356 -13.63 -5.17 -8.77
CA ARG A 356 -13.28 -5.13 -10.21
C ARG A 356 -13.96 -6.25 -10.97
N SER A 357 -13.89 -7.46 -10.42
CA SER A 357 -14.57 -8.61 -10.99
C SER A 357 -16.10 -8.43 -10.98
N ALA A 358 -16.67 -7.82 -9.94
CA ALA A 358 -18.08 -7.45 -9.91
C ALA A 358 -18.42 -6.43 -11.02
N MET A 359 -17.60 -5.39 -11.18
CA MET A 359 -17.77 -4.35 -12.19
C MET A 359 -17.64 -4.88 -13.63
N ALA A 360 -16.72 -5.81 -13.88
CA ALA A 360 -16.59 -6.50 -15.16
C ALA A 360 -17.85 -7.32 -15.52
N GLN A 361 -18.46 -7.99 -14.53
CA GLN A 361 -19.73 -8.70 -14.71
C GLN A 361 -20.92 -7.75 -14.93
N LEU A 362 -20.86 -6.53 -14.38
CA LEU A 362 -21.90 -5.51 -14.55
C LEU A 362 -21.83 -4.81 -15.92
N THR A 363 -20.67 -4.85 -16.58
CA THR A 363 -20.44 -4.22 -17.89
C THR A 363 -20.58 -5.21 -19.06
N SER A 364 -20.62 -6.51 -18.78
CA SER A 364 -20.87 -7.59 -19.74
C SER A 364 -22.35 -7.99 -19.89
N LYS A 365 -23.23 -7.30 -19.15
CA LYS A 365 -24.70 -7.33 -19.30
C LYS A 365 -25.16 -5.99 -19.82
#